data_AF-A0A8I1MJV6-F1
#
_entry.id   AF-A0A8I1MJV6-F1
#
_cell.length_a   1.000
_cell.length_b   1.000
_cell.length_c   1.000
_cell.angle_alpha   90.00
_cell.angle_beta   90.00
_cell.angle_gamma   90.00
#
_symmetry.space_group_name_H-M   'P 1'
#
loop_
_entity.id
_entity.type
_entity.pdbx_description
1 polymer ?
#
loop_
_entity_poly.entity_id
_entity_poly.type
_entity_poly.pdbx_seq_one_letter_code
_entity_poly.pdbx_strand_id
1 'polypeptide(L)'
;MKNKKWLLSAVAGIVVALGIGTAFVSSYNSSEVKGNGELEELHPLEMKKFMKEDGTGFVMYSFRESTRPVYMNEVKKALKENDVDAKEIYSRDPQYDRDKNSNYYGVPQDSDTLAAYKDGELKQQIKLDDYESSQLETELSHFVETSKELYFEE
;
A
#
# COMPACT_ATOMS: atom_id res chain seq x y z
N MET A 1 45.41 -43.95 -6.94
CA MET A 1 45.19 -42.54 -7.35
C MET A 1 43.74 -42.39 -7.79
N LYS A 2 42.96 -41.60 -7.06
CA LYS A 2 41.55 -41.25 -7.35
C LYS A 2 41.53 -40.18 -8.45
N ASN A 3 40.60 -40.28 -9.42
CA ASN A 3 40.18 -39.26 -10.41
C ASN A 3 39.05 -39.96 -11.24
N LYS A 4 37.82 -39.48 -11.48
CA LYS A 4 37.27 -38.13 -11.64
C LYS A 4 35.78 -38.09 -11.24
N LYS A 5 35.37 -36.89 -10.83
CA LYS A 5 34.06 -36.46 -10.37
C LYS A 5 32.99 -36.58 -11.47
N TRP A 6 31.80 -37.06 -11.11
CA TRP A 6 30.56 -36.89 -11.88
C TRP A 6 29.79 -35.73 -11.23
N LEU A 7 29.61 -34.63 -11.96
CA LEU A 7 28.82 -33.48 -11.53
C LEU A 7 27.36 -33.77 -11.83
N LEU A 8 26.61 -34.18 -10.81
CA LEU A 8 25.15 -34.15 -10.84
C LEU A 8 24.71 -32.70 -10.67
N SER A 9 24.25 -32.10 -11.77
CA SER A 9 23.52 -30.83 -11.74
C SER A 9 22.16 -31.06 -11.07
N ALA A 10 22.08 -30.79 -9.77
CA ALA A 10 20.80 -30.69 -9.08
C ALA A 10 20.17 -29.35 -9.44
N VAL A 11 19.15 -29.39 -10.30
CA VAL A 11 18.24 -28.25 -10.49
C VAL A 11 17.47 -28.11 -9.17
N ALA A 12 17.79 -27.06 -8.42
CA ALA A 12 17.02 -26.67 -7.24
C ALA A 12 15.68 -26.11 -7.72
N GLY A 13 14.64 -26.96 -7.73
CA GLY A 13 13.26 -26.50 -7.87
C GLY A 13 12.90 -25.66 -6.66
N ILE A 14 12.51 -24.41 -6.89
CA ILE A 14 11.92 -23.57 -5.84
C ILE A 14 10.60 -24.24 -5.44
N VAL A 15 10.57 -24.77 -4.22
CA VAL A 15 9.35 -25.22 -3.57
C VAL A 15 8.75 -24.00 -2.88
N VAL A 16 7.70 -23.43 -3.46
CA VAL A 16 6.89 -22.44 -2.74
C VAL A 16 5.96 -23.23 -1.81
N ALA A 17 6.36 -23.34 -0.55
CA ALA A 17 5.48 -23.82 0.50
C ALA A 17 4.45 -22.74 0.80
N LEU A 18 3.18 -22.96 0.43
CA LEU A 18 2.04 -22.22 0.97
C LEU A 18 1.84 -22.64 2.44
N GLY A 19 2.71 -22.13 3.31
CA GLY A 19 2.53 -22.19 4.75
C GLY A 19 1.79 -20.94 5.19
N ILE A 20 0.64 -21.13 5.85
CA ILE A 20 -0.05 -20.06 6.58
C ILE A 20 0.87 -19.67 7.74
N GLY A 21 1.66 -18.64 7.51
CA GLY A 21 2.60 -18.04 8.44
C GLY A 21 3.05 -16.75 7.78
N THR A 22 2.84 -15.64 8.46
CA THR A 22 3.17 -14.28 8.04
C THR A 22 4.66 -14.18 7.68
N ALA A 23 4.98 -14.46 6.42
CA ALA A 23 6.29 -14.16 5.85
C ALA A 23 6.24 -12.72 5.34
N PHE A 24 6.66 -11.77 6.18
CA PHE A 24 7.16 -10.49 5.69
C PHE A 24 8.43 -10.78 4.89
N VAL A 25 8.27 -11.05 3.59
CA VAL A 25 9.37 -10.99 2.64
C VAL A 25 9.60 -9.50 2.41
N SER A 26 10.51 -8.89 3.17
CA SER A 26 11.04 -7.58 2.76
C SER A 26 11.91 -7.80 1.53
N SER A 27 11.28 -7.83 0.36
CA SER A 27 11.97 -7.65 -0.91
C SER A 27 12.43 -6.20 -0.95
N TYR A 28 13.61 -5.94 -0.41
CA TYR A 28 14.37 -4.77 -0.81
C TYR A 28 14.49 -4.85 -2.34
N ASN A 29 13.74 -4.01 -3.05
CA ASN A 29 13.58 -3.90 -4.52
C ASN A 29 12.45 -4.68 -5.21
N SER A 30 11.32 -4.98 -4.56
CA SER A 30 10.09 -5.24 -5.35
C SER A 30 9.26 -3.97 -5.40
N SER A 31 9.26 -3.31 -6.55
CA SER A 31 8.34 -2.20 -6.88
C SER A 31 6.89 -2.67 -6.95
N GLU A 32 6.68 -3.98 -7.03
CA GLU A 32 5.39 -4.61 -7.28
C GLU A 32 4.49 -4.57 -6.04
N VAL A 33 3.37 -3.85 -6.15
CA VAL A 33 2.31 -3.82 -5.15
C VAL A 33 1.31 -4.94 -5.44
N LYS A 34 1.12 -5.84 -4.47
CA LYS A 34 0.20 -6.99 -4.54
C LYS A 34 -0.49 -7.17 -3.20
N GLY A 35 -1.67 -7.79 -3.22
CA GLY A 35 -2.49 -7.95 -2.03
C GLY A 35 -3.79 -8.69 -2.29
N ASN A 36 -4.66 -8.69 -1.28
CA ASN A 36 -5.99 -9.29 -1.32
C ASN A 36 -7.12 -8.24 -1.16
N GLY A 37 -6.77 -6.95 -1.17
CA GLY A 37 -7.70 -5.85 -0.96
C GLY A 37 -7.75 -5.34 0.48
N GLU A 38 -6.72 -5.62 1.28
CA GLU A 38 -6.63 -5.15 2.66
C GLU A 38 -6.34 -3.65 2.72
N LEU A 39 -7.00 -2.97 3.67
CA LEU A 39 -6.71 -1.59 4.04
C LEU A 39 -6.42 -1.57 5.54
N GLU A 40 -5.13 -1.61 5.87
CA GLU A 40 -4.63 -1.67 7.23
C GLU A 40 -4.53 -0.26 7.84
N GLU A 41 -5.22 -0.03 8.96
CA GLU A 41 -5.08 1.21 9.73
C GLU A 41 -3.77 1.17 10.52
N LEU A 42 -2.92 2.18 10.33
CA LEU A 42 -1.68 2.37 11.06
C LEU A 42 -1.80 3.56 12.01
N HIS A 43 -1.28 3.40 13.23
CA HIS A 43 -1.10 4.53 14.12
C HIS A 43 -0.06 5.51 13.54
N PRO A 44 -0.07 6.79 13.93
CA PRO A 44 0.73 7.82 13.27
C PRO A 44 2.25 7.55 13.28
N LEU A 45 2.79 6.96 14.35
CA LEU A 45 4.22 6.59 14.41
C LEU A 45 4.55 5.35 13.58
N GLU A 46 3.58 4.44 13.39
CA GLU A 46 3.73 3.27 12.51
C GLU A 46 3.72 3.71 11.05
N MET A 47 2.80 4.60 10.67
CA MET A 47 2.80 5.22 9.35
C MET A 47 4.12 5.95 9.06
N LYS A 48 4.61 6.74 10.02
CA LYS A 48 5.90 7.43 9.89
C LYS A 48 7.06 6.47 9.68
N LYS A 49 7.05 5.33 10.39
CA LYS A 49 8.06 4.28 10.23
C LYS A 49 7.95 3.63 8.86
N PHE A 50 6.75 3.25 8.44
CA PHE A 50 6.47 2.70 7.12
C PHE A 50 6.98 3.61 6.00
N MET A 51 6.63 4.90 6.02
CA MET A 51 7.06 5.89 5.01
C MET A 51 8.57 6.09 4.96
N LYS A 52 9.29 5.81 6.06
CA LYS A 52 10.75 5.95 6.14
C LYS A 52 11.50 4.68 5.70
N GLU A 53 10.95 3.51 5.99
CA GLU A 53 11.62 2.21 5.78
C GLU A 53 11.29 1.59 4.42
N ASP A 54 10.05 1.79 3.93
CA ASP A 54 9.54 1.22 2.69
C ASP A 54 8.94 2.34 1.82
N GLY A 55 7.87 2.96 2.30
CA GLY A 55 7.24 4.13 1.67
C GLY A 55 6.71 3.88 0.26
N THR A 56 6.51 2.62 -0.14
CA THR A 56 5.97 2.24 -1.45
C THR A 56 4.60 1.58 -1.29
N GLY A 57 3.63 2.01 -2.10
CA GLY A 57 2.28 1.49 -2.09
C GLY A 57 1.20 2.57 -1.97
N PHE A 58 -0.01 2.13 -1.63
CA PHE A 58 -1.16 3.03 -1.51
C PHE A 58 -1.39 3.44 -0.05
N VAL A 59 -1.65 4.74 0.16
CA VAL A 59 -1.98 5.30 1.47
C VAL A 59 -3.25 6.15 1.40
N MET A 60 -4.24 5.77 2.20
CA MET A 60 -5.44 6.57 2.46
C MET A 60 -5.18 7.50 3.65
N TYR A 61 -5.43 8.80 3.48
CA TYR A 61 -5.37 9.76 4.58
C TYR A 61 -6.78 10.20 4.99
N SER A 62 -7.28 9.73 6.13
CA SER A 62 -8.61 10.07 6.63
C SER A 62 -8.59 11.28 7.56
N PHE A 63 -9.60 12.14 7.43
CA PHE A 63 -9.81 13.27 8.33
C PHE A 63 -11.21 13.34 8.93
N ARG A 64 -12.25 13.14 8.10
CA ARG A 64 -13.64 13.26 8.57
C ARG A 64 -14.16 11.93 9.10
N GLU A 65 -14.43 11.89 10.40
CA GLU A 65 -14.99 10.72 11.10
C GLU A 65 -16.29 10.20 10.47
N SER A 66 -17.15 11.11 10.00
CA SER A 66 -18.47 10.76 9.45
C SER A 66 -18.39 10.09 8.08
N THR A 67 -17.38 10.41 7.27
CA THR A 67 -17.23 9.86 5.91
C THR A 67 -16.19 8.75 5.82
N ARG A 68 -15.29 8.66 6.81
CA ARG A 68 -14.24 7.63 6.89
C ARG A 68 -14.76 6.21 6.65
N PRO A 69 -15.86 5.72 7.27
CA PRO A 69 -16.34 4.36 7.02
C PRO A 69 -16.78 4.12 5.57
N VAL A 70 -17.41 5.12 4.94
CA VAL A 70 -17.84 5.05 3.54
C VAL A 70 -16.62 4.99 2.63
N TYR A 71 -15.68 5.92 2.82
CA TYR A 71 -14.46 5.97 2.02
C TYR A 71 -13.59 4.73 2.17
N MET A 72 -13.41 4.22 3.40
CA MET A 72 -12.68 2.97 3.62
C MET A 72 -13.36 1.79 2.91
N ASN A 73 -14.69 1.75 2.87
CA ASN A 73 -15.42 0.70 2.17
C ASN A 73 -15.18 0.76 0.66
N GLU A 74 -15.32 1.93 0.04
CA GLU A 74 -15.12 2.10 -1.40
C GLU A 74 -13.65 1.86 -1.80
N VAL A 75 -12.69 2.35 -1.02
CA VAL A 75 -11.26 2.09 -1.23
C VAL A 75 -10.98 0.58 -1.14
N LYS A 76 -11.50 -0.13 -0.13
CA LYS A 76 -11.33 -1.59 -0.01
C LYS A 76 -11.87 -2.36 -1.20
N LYS A 77 -13.01 -1.94 -1.79
CA LYS A 77 -13.52 -2.58 -3.02
C LYS A 77 -12.54 -2.42 -4.18
N ALA A 78 -12.09 -1.19 -4.44
CA ALA A 78 -11.15 -0.91 -5.53
C ALA A 78 -9.82 -1.64 -5.36
N LEU A 79 -9.30 -1.69 -4.14
CA LEU A 79 -8.10 -2.46 -3.79
C LEU A 79 -8.26 -3.96 -4.06
N LYS A 80 -9.42 -4.52 -3.70
CA LYS A 80 -9.74 -5.93 -3.94
C LYS A 80 -9.90 -6.25 -5.42
N GLU A 81 -10.55 -5.38 -6.19
CA GLU A 81 -10.69 -5.55 -7.65
C GLU A 81 -9.34 -5.55 -8.37
N ASN A 82 -8.35 -4.87 -7.79
CA ASN A 82 -7.02 -4.72 -8.35
C ASN A 82 -5.96 -5.62 -7.70
N ASP A 83 -6.33 -6.50 -6.77
CA ASP A 83 -5.41 -7.37 -6.02
C ASP A 83 -4.23 -6.61 -5.37
N VAL A 84 -4.53 -5.52 -4.65
CA VAL A 84 -3.53 -4.69 -3.95
C VAL A 84 -3.95 -4.39 -2.52
N ASP A 85 -2.99 -4.29 -1.61
CA ASP A 85 -3.21 -3.81 -0.25
C ASP A 85 -2.77 -2.35 -0.09
N ALA A 86 -3.36 -1.67 0.89
CA ALA A 86 -3.05 -0.29 1.23
C ALA A 86 -2.95 -0.08 2.74
N LYS A 87 -2.40 1.08 3.11
CA LYS A 87 -2.39 1.58 4.49
C LYS A 87 -3.35 2.74 4.65
N GLU A 88 -3.85 2.95 5.85
CA GLU A 88 -4.62 4.11 6.24
C GLU A 88 -3.98 4.81 7.43
N ILE A 89 -4.02 6.14 7.43
CA ILE A 89 -3.73 6.95 8.60
C ILE A 89 -4.91 7.87 8.88
N TYR A 90 -5.32 7.94 10.15
CA TYR A 90 -6.43 8.78 10.59
C TYR A 90 -5.95 9.95 11.44
N SER A 91 -6.19 11.18 10.98
CA SER A 91 -5.78 12.40 11.70
C SER A 91 -6.50 12.66 13.03
N ARG A 92 -7.57 11.91 13.33
CA ARG A 92 -8.23 11.96 14.64
C ARG A 92 -7.89 10.76 15.52
N ASP A 93 -6.93 9.93 15.13
CA ASP A 93 -6.34 8.95 16.03
C ASP A 93 -5.87 9.64 17.33
N PRO A 94 -6.11 9.08 18.52
CA PRO A 94 -5.69 9.67 19.80
C PRO A 94 -4.18 9.95 19.92
N GLN A 95 -3.36 9.24 19.15
CA GLN A 95 -1.91 9.39 19.09
C GLN A 95 -1.45 10.36 18.00
N TYR A 96 -2.39 10.94 17.24
CA TYR A 96 -2.09 11.97 16.24
C TYR A 96 -1.85 13.31 16.96
N ASP A 97 -0.63 13.82 16.81
CA ASP A 97 -0.22 15.12 17.33
C ASP A 97 -0.78 16.21 16.42
N ARG A 98 -1.81 16.90 16.91
CA ARG A 98 -2.53 17.93 16.16
C ARG A 98 -1.72 19.20 15.90
N ASP A 99 -0.58 19.36 16.58
CA ASP A 99 0.38 20.43 16.31
C ASP A 99 1.32 20.08 15.13
N LYS A 100 1.25 18.85 14.62
CA LYS A 100 1.97 18.39 13.43
C LYS A 100 1.06 18.36 12.22
N ASN A 101 1.68 18.57 11.06
CA ASN A 101 1.05 18.35 9.78
C ASN A 101 1.36 16.94 9.25
N SER A 102 0.69 16.56 8.17
CA SER A 102 0.82 15.25 7.54
C SER A 102 2.27 14.92 7.10
N ASN A 103 3.06 15.92 6.70
CA ASN A 103 4.49 15.77 6.36
C ASN A 103 5.32 15.18 7.52
N TYR A 104 4.99 15.52 8.77
CA TYR A 104 5.71 14.98 9.94
C TYR A 104 5.61 13.44 10.02
N TYR A 105 4.53 12.88 9.49
CA TYR A 105 4.24 11.44 9.41
C TYR A 105 4.65 10.82 8.09
N GLY A 106 5.31 11.57 7.21
CA GLY A 106 5.75 11.08 5.89
C GLY A 106 4.63 11.03 4.84
N VAL A 107 3.45 11.60 5.11
CA VAL A 107 2.30 11.56 4.20
C VAL A 107 1.94 12.96 3.67
N PRO A 108 2.75 13.60 2.82
CA PRO A 108 2.51 14.93 2.26
C PRO A 108 1.35 14.99 1.24
N GLN A 109 0.24 14.31 1.51
CA GLN A 109 -1.00 14.31 0.72
C GLN A 109 -2.10 15.15 1.39
N ASP A 110 -3.13 15.49 0.61
CA ASP A 110 -4.33 16.13 1.12
C ASP A 110 -5.16 15.18 2.01
N SER A 111 -5.94 15.72 2.93
CA SER A 111 -6.90 14.94 3.72
C SER A 111 -8.03 14.38 2.85
N ASP A 112 -8.59 13.24 3.28
CA ASP A 112 -9.68 12.52 2.60
C ASP A 112 -9.29 12.15 1.15
N THR A 113 -8.07 11.62 0.99
CA THR A 113 -7.52 11.16 -0.30
C THR A 113 -7.01 9.73 -0.22
N LEU A 114 -6.98 9.05 -1.37
CA LEU A 114 -6.13 7.87 -1.61
C LEU A 114 -4.93 8.32 -2.44
N ALA A 115 -3.73 7.88 -2.10
CA ALA A 115 -2.50 8.28 -2.77
C ALA A 115 -1.60 7.09 -3.08
N ALA A 116 -0.88 7.17 -4.19
CA ALA A 116 0.19 6.26 -4.57
C ALA A 116 1.55 6.88 -4.19
N TYR A 117 2.35 6.12 -3.45
CA TYR A 117 3.71 6.46 -3.06
C TYR A 117 4.71 5.46 -3.63
N LYS A 118 5.89 5.94 -4.00
CA LYS A 118 7.05 5.10 -4.35
C LYS A 118 8.29 5.70 -3.70
N ASP A 119 9.02 4.87 -2.97
CA ASP A 119 10.23 5.25 -2.22
C ASP A 119 10.01 6.44 -1.27
N GLY A 120 8.84 6.50 -0.63
CA GLY A 120 8.45 7.57 0.29
C GLY A 120 8.03 8.88 -0.40
N GLU A 121 8.03 8.92 -1.73
CA GLU A 121 7.60 10.09 -2.50
C GLU A 121 6.16 9.93 -2.99
N LEU A 122 5.33 10.96 -2.75
CA LEU A 122 3.99 11.06 -3.30
C LEU A 122 4.07 11.16 -4.83
N LYS A 123 3.44 10.21 -5.54
CA LYS A 123 3.38 10.21 -7.01
C LYS A 123 2.07 10.77 -7.52
N GLN A 124 0.96 10.32 -6.95
CA GLN A 124 -0.38 10.76 -7.34
C GLN A 124 -1.37 10.61 -6.19
N GLN A 125 -2.44 11.40 -6.19
CA GLN A 125 -3.55 11.28 -5.26
C GLN A 125 -4.89 11.55 -5.93
N ILE A 126 -5.95 10.98 -5.38
CA ILE A 126 -7.35 11.22 -5.75
C ILE A 126 -8.10 11.71 -4.51
N LYS A 127 -8.88 12.79 -4.67
CA LYS A 127 -9.74 13.33 -3.60
C LYS A 127 -11.07 12.60 -3.59
N LEU A 128 -11.43 12.08 -2.43
CA LEU A 128 -12.63 11.24 -2.30
C LEU A 128 -13.91 12.09 -2.24
N ASP A 129 -13.80 13.36 -1.87
CA ASP A 129 -14.92 14.31 -1.83
C ASP A 129 -15.16 15.08 -3.14
N ASP A 130 -14.32 14.87 -4.16
CA ASP A 130 -14.53 15.42 -5.50
C ASP A 130 -15.56 14.61 -6.31
N TYR A 131 -15.99 13.44 -5.82
CA TYR A 131 -16.87 12.51 -6.54
C TYR A 131 -18.13 12.17 -5.75
N GLU A 132 -19.24 12.06 -6.48
CA GLU A 132 -20.46 11.45 -5.96
C GLU A 132 -20.25 9.95 -5.74
N SER A 133 -21.00 9.37 -4.79
CA SER A 133 -20.86 7.94 -4.43
C SER A 133 -21.05 6.99 -5.62
N SER A 134 -21.88 7.34 -6.61
CA SER A 134 -22.10 6.51 -7.80
C SER A 134 -20.95 6.54 -8.81
N GLN A 135 -20.02 7.50 -8.69
CA GLN A 135 -18.86 7.66 -9.56
C GLN A 135 -17.57 7.22 -8.86
N LEU A 136 -17.50 7.43 -7.54
CA LEU A 136 -16.31 7.20 -6.73
C LEU A 136 -15.74 5.77 -6.89
N GLU A 137 -16.60 4.75 -6.95
CA GLU A 137 -16.17 3.36 -7.11
C GLU A 137 -15.37 3.15 -8.42
N THR A 138 -15.92 3.61 -9.56
CA THR A 138 -15.25 3.50 -10.86
C THR A 138 -13.94 4.29 -10.90
N GLU A 139 -13.95 5.50 -10.35
CA GLU A 139 -12.78 6.39 -10.36
C GLU A 139 -11.66 5.86 -9.44
N LEU A 140 -12.01 5.23 -8.32
CA LEU A 140 -11.04 4.56 -7.45
C LEU A 140 -10.41 3.34 -8.12
N SER A 141 -11.20 2.48 -8.75
CA SER A 141 -10.65 1.31 -9.45
C SER A 141 -9.73 1.74 -10.60
N HIS A 142 -10.13 2.73 -11.39
CA HIS A 142 -9.29 3.31 -12.45
C HIS A 142 -8.01 3.97 -11.90
N PHE A 143 -8.11 4.70 -10.78
CA PHE A 143 -6.95 5.30 -10.11
C PHE A 143 -5.95 4.24 -9.64
N VAL A 144 -6.41 3.15 -9.02
CA VAL A 144 -5.56 2.07 -8.53
C VAL A 144 -4.89 1.36 -9.70
N GLU A 145 -5.66 0.95 -10.71
CA GLU A 145 -5.16 0.29 -11.93
C GLU A 145 -4.07 1.13 -12.61
N THR A 146 -4.37 2.39 -12.94
CA THR A 146 -3.43 3.28 -13.62
C THR A 146 -2.18 3.55 -12.79
N SER A 147 -2.33 3.70 -11.46
CA SER A 147 -1.16 3.92 -10.58
C SER A 147 -0.25 2.69 -10.52
N LYS A 148 -0.80 1.48 -10.59
CA LYS A 148 0.00 0.24 -10.69
C LYS A 148 0.85 0.23 -11.95
N GLU A 149 0.22 0.43 -13.09
CA GLU A 149 0.90 0.43 -14.39
C GLU A 149 2.01 1.50 -14.47
N LEU A 150 1.77 2.70 -13.91
CA LEU A 150 2.70 3.81 -14.03
C LEU A 150 3.86 3.77 -13.03
N TYR A 151 3.65 3.25 -11.82
CA TYR A 151 4.61 3.40 -10.72
C TYR A 151 5.15 2.08 -10.17
N PHE A 152 4.41 0.97 -10.31
CA PHE A 152 4.69 -0.27 -9.59
C PHE A 152 5.04 -1.47 -10.49
N GLU A 153 4.74 -1.39 -11.79
CA GLU A 153 5.18 -2.38 -12.77
C GLU A 153 6.57 -2.01 -13.34
N GLU A 154 7.54 -2.92 -13.20
CA GLU A 154 8.89 -2.84 -13.78
C GLU A 154 9.22 -4.12 -14.58
#